data_AF-L0DH43-F1
#
_entry.id   AF-L0DH43-F1
#
_cell.length_a   1.000
_cell.length_b   1.000
_cell.length_c   1.000
_cell.angle_alpha   90.00
_cell.angle_beta   90.00
_cell.angle_gamma   90.00
#
_symmetry.space_group_name_H-M   'P 1'
#
loop_
_entity.id
_entity.type
_entity.pdbx_description
1 polymer ?
#
loop_
_entity_poly.entity_id
_entity_poly.type
_entity_poly.pdbx_seq_one_letter_code
_entity_poly.pdbx_strand_id
1 'polypeptide(L)'
;MRRLLEFGPTGTLSALLLAACGGCHDSSTGSDRLATPPPPTVSGKHEHKAGAHGGLIVPLDGAHYHVEAILTEAGGLRLLTLGEKESQVQEVESQTLTAYVRPVGDMQSRPVELKPDRQEGDASGMTSAFTGQLPDGLGGRPLIVVVPSIRIAGQRLRFGFETAAPEPSTAMPEKVADDAELALYLTPGGKYTEADIVANDRKTASMKFVGFHASHDPKPTPGARVCPITDTRANPDCSWIVGGKTYLFCCPPCVDEFVRQAKKDPESIRSPETYVAPQEGKS
;
A
#
# COMPACT_ATOMS: atom_id res chain seq x y z
N MET A 1 3.18 -45.99 53.85
CA MET A 1 3.91 -44.72 54.07
C MET A 1 2.89 -43.59 54.05
N ARG A 2 2.69 -42.95 55.21
CA ARG A 2 1.79 -41.81 55.42
C ARG A 2 2.48 -40.51 54.96
N ARG A 3 1.75 -39.62 54.28
CA ARG A 3 1.86 -38.17 54.51
C ARG A 3 0.52 -37.50 54.19
N LEU A 4 -0.01 -36.86 55.22
CA LEU A 4 -1.18 -35.99 55.30
C LEU A 4 -0.71 -34.52 55.23
N LEU A 5 -1.70 -33.61 55.15
CA LEU A 5 -1.67 -32.16 55.44
C LEU A 5 -1.35 -31.27 54.22
N GLU A 6 -2.08 -30.20 53.89
CA GLU A 6 -3.09 -29.44 54.65
C GLU A 6 -3.90 -28.52 53.70
N PHE A 7 -5.21 -28.42 53.91
CA PHE A 7 -6.10 -27.38 53.38
C PHE A 7 -6.30 -26.32 54.48
N GLY A 8 -6.11 -25.04 54.16
CA GLY A 8 -6.46 -23.92 55.04
C GLY A 8 -7.67 -23.14 54.51
N PRO A 9 -8.72 -22.91 55.31
CA PRO A 9 -9.82 -22.01 54.96
C PRO A 9 -9.85 -20.74 55.84
N THR A 10 -10.82 -19.88 55.51
CA THR A 10 -11.52 -18.87 56.34
C THR A 10 -10.99 -17.43 56.46
N GLY A 11 -11.93 -16.51 56.20
CA GLY A 11 -12.11 -15.23 56.89
C GLY A 11 -12.14 -14.01 55.95
N THR A 12 -13.05 -13.04 56.01
CA THR A 12 -14.26 -12.83 56.83
C THR A 12 -15.04 -11.66 56.21
N LEU A 13 -16.37 -11.70 56.30
CA LEU A 13 -17.31 -10.60 56.06
C LEU A 13 -16.94 -9.32 56.84
N SER A 14 -17.24 -8.14 56.26
CA SER A 14 -17.64 -6.99 57.07
C SER A 14 -18.62 -6.09 56.31
N ALA A 15 -19.58 -5.57 57.07
CA ALA A 15 -20.87 -5.06 56.63
C ALA A 15 -20.96 -3.53 56.67
N LEU A 16 -21.88 -3.02 55.85
CA LEU A 16 -22.84 -1.92 56.05
C LEU A 16 -22.45 -0.68 56.90
N LEU A 17 -22.62 0.50 56.29
CA LEU A 17 -23.13 1.69 56.99
C LEU A 17 -23.96 2.56 56.04
N LEU A 18 -25.23 2.78 56.42
CA LEU A 18 -26.14 3.79 55.89
C LEU A 18 -25.79 5.17 56.47
N ALA A 19 -25.99 6.23 55.68
CA ALA A 19 -26.53 7.50 56.17
C ALA A 19 -27.14 8.31 55.02
N ALA A 20 -28.43 8.64 55.17
CA ALA A 20 -29.18 9.61 54.39
C ALA A 20 -29.16 10.99 55.08
N CYS A 21 -29.23 12.06 54.28
CA CYS A 21 -29.70 13.43 54.53
C CYS A 21 -29.25 14.22 53.29
N GLY A 22 -29.97 15.11 52.63
CA GLY A 22 -31.06 16.03 52.96
C GLY A 22 -30.96 17.12 51.88
N GLY A 23 -32.08 17.54 51.31
CA GLY A 23 -32.10 18.40 50.14
C GLY A 23 -31.70 19.86 50.41
N CYS A 24 -31.26 20.54 49.36
CA CYS A 24 -31.50 21.97 49.17
C CYS A 24 -31.90 22.20 47.71
N HIS A 25 -33.03 22.89 47.55
CA HIS A 25 -33.47 23.53 46.31
C HIS A 25 -32.42 24.52 45.84
N ASP A 26 -32.16 24.57 44.54
CA ASP A 26 -31.87 25.85 43.90
C ASP A 26 -32.53 25.90 42.51
N SER A 27 -33.38 26.90 42.33
CA SER A 27 -34.12 27.16 41.11
C SER A 27 -33.24 28.01 40.20
N SER A 28 -32.69 27.41 39.15
CA SER A 28 -32.06 28.15 38.06
C SER A 28 -32.87 27.95 36.78
N THR A 29 -33.69 28.96 36.48
CA THR A 29 -34.22 29.24 35.15
C THR A 29 -33.06 29.55 34.21
N GLY A 30 -32.93 28.82 33.10
CA GLY A 30 -31.94 29.17 32.09
C GLY A 30 -31.84 28.23 30.90
N SER A 31 -32.69 28.48 29.90
CA SER A 31 -32.44 28.18 28.48
C SER A 31 -32.45 26.71 28.04
N ASP A 32 -33.63 26.28 27.58
CA ASP A 32 -33.77 25.27 26.52
C ASP A 32 -32.87 25.66 25.33
N ARG A 33 -31.70 25.02 25.24
CA ARG A 33 -31.01 24.83 23.96
C ARG A 33 -31.12 23.36 23.63
N LEU A 34 -31.96 23.08 22.63
CA LEU A 34 -31.95 21.84 21.86
C LEU A 34 -30.49 21.42 21.62
N ALA A 35 -30.09 20.34 22.28
CA ALA A 35 -28.81 19.69 22.02
C ALA A 35 -28.80 19.26 20.56
N THR A 36 -28.01 19.96 19.76
CA THR A 36 -27.72 19.55 18.39
C THR A 36 -26.95 18.24 18.48
N PRO A 37 -27.36 17.18 17.75
CA PRO A 37 -26.55 15.97 17.66
C PRO A 37 -25.14 16.37 17.18
N PRO A 38 -24.07 15.76 17.74
CA PRO A 38 -22.73 16.03 17.25
C PRO A 38 -22.70 15.78 15.74
N PRO A 39 -22.09 16.68 14.96
CA PRO A 39 -21.99 16.48 13.52
C PRO A 39 -21.33 15.14 13.24
N PRO A 40 -21.76 14.40 12.20
CA PRO A 40 -21.06 13.21 11.78
C PRO A 40 -19.59 13.58 11.57
N THR A 41 -18.69 12.83 12.20
CA THR A 41 -17.26 12.94 12.00
C THR A 41 -17.02 12.75 10.51
N VAL A 42 -16.87 13.87 9.80
CA VAL A 42 -16.43 13.88 8.41
C VAL A 42 -15.07 13.20 8.44
N SER A 43 -14.97 12.08 7.73
CA SER A 43 -13.71 11.43 7.42
C SER A 43 -12.84 12.42 6.66
N GLY A 44 -12.11 13.23 7.40
CA GLY A 44 -11.10 14.13 6.85
C GLY A 44 -10.07 13.26 6.16
N LYS A 45 -9.78 13.56 4.88
CA LYS A 45 -8.55 13.12 4.24
C LYS A 45 -7.39 13.64 5.08
N HIS A 46 -6.86 12.79 5.95
CA HIS A 46 -5.61 13.08 6.63
C HIS A 46 -4.50 12.94 5.59
N GLU A 47 -3.72 14.00 5.43
CA GLU A 47 -2.60 14.06 4.50
C GLU A 47 -1.49 13.14 4.99
N HIS A 48 -1.17 12.12 4.21
CA HIS A 48 -0.12 11.15 4.52
C HIS A 48 1.18 11.59 3.85
N LYS A 49 2.27 11.70 4.62
CA LYS A 49 3.58 12.10 4.11
C LYS A 49 4.37 10.89 3.61
N ALA A 50 5.25 11.12 2.63
CA ALA A 50 6.26 10.14 2.26
C ALA A 50 7.29 9.97 3.40
N GLY A 51 7.57 8.73 3.76
CA GLY A 51 8.54 8.36 4.79
C GLY A 51 9.95 8.14 4.25
N ALA A 52 10.91 7.99 5.17
CA ALA A 52 12.34 7.90 4.86
C ALA A 52 12.70 6.63 4.07
N HIS A 53 11.87 5.59 4.13
CA HIS A 53 12.07 4.31 3.44
C HIS A 53 11.17 4.19 2.21
N GLY A 54 10.62 5.32 1.73
CA GLY A 54 9.67 5.34 0.62
C GLY A 54 8.28 4.84 0.99
N GLY A 55 7.99 4.70 2.30
CA GLY A 55 6.68 4.32 2.80
C GLY A 55 5.72 5.49 2.99
N LEU A 56 4.52 5.19 3.47
CA LEU A 56 3.49 6.14 3.83
C LEU A 56 3.46 6.33 5.34
N ILE A 57 3.64 7.55 5.84
CA ILE A 57 3.53 7.85 7.27
C ILE A 57 2.06 8.00 7.65
N VAL A 58 1.63 7.16 8.60
CA VAL A 58 0.27 7.11 9.12
C VAL A 58 0.30 7.49 10.59
N PRO A 59 -0.29 8.64 10.99
CA PRO A 59 -0.36 9.01 12.39
C PRO A 59 -1.29 8.09 13.17
N LEU A 60 -0.89 7.76 14.39
CA LEU A 60 -1.67 7.05 15.39
C LEU A 60 -1.91 7.96 16.59
N ASP A 61 -3.07 7.81 17.24
CA ASP A 61 -3.44 8.53 18.47
C ASP A 61 -3.13 10.04 18.45
N GLY A 62 -3.65 10.76 17.44
CA GLY A 62 -3.47 12.21 17.38
C GLY A 62 -2.02 12.70 17.18
N ALA A 63 -1.14 11.83 16.66
CA ALA A 63 0.27 12.07 16.27
C ALA A 63 1.36 11.74 17.32
N HIS A 64 1.02 11.10 18.45
CA HIS A 64 2.04 10.64 19.41
C HIS A 64 2.84 9.44 18.92
N TYR A 65 2.25 8.65 18.03
CA TYR A 65 2.94 7.55 17.36
C TYR A 65 2.67 7.65 15.86
N HIS A 66 3.56 7.08 15.07
CA HIS A 66 3.38 6.94 13.64
C HIS A 66 3.69 5.52 13.21
N VAL A 67 3.16 5.13 12.06
CA VAL A 67 3.60 3.94 11.35
C VAL A 67 4.03 4.35 9.95
N GLU A 68 5.22 3.95 9.54
CA GLU A 68 5.60 3.99 8.13
C GLU A 68 5.20 2.66 7.48
N ALA A 69 4.25 2.72 6.55
CA ALA A 69 3.78 1.57 5.80
C ALA A 69 4.49 1.48 4.45
N ILE A 70 5.17 0.37 4.21
CA ILE A 70 6.02 0.15 3.03
C ILE A 70 5.48 -1.06 2.27
N LEU A 71 5.17 -0.89 0.99
CA LEU A 71 4.97 -2.00 0.07
C LEU A 71 6.34 -2.45 -0.45
N THR A 72 6.67 -3.73 -0.28
CA THR A 72 7.96 -4.26 -0.75
C THR A 72 7.85 -4.75 -2.19
N GLU A 73 8.96 -4.74 -2.92
CA GLU A 73 9.03 -5.29 -4.29
C GLU A 73 8.61 -6.77 -4.37
N ALA A 74 8.81 -7.52 -3.28
CA ALA A 74 8.37 -8.91 -3.14
C ALA A 74 6.85 -9.07 -2.93
N GLY A 75 6.07 -7.99 -3.02
CA GLY A 75 4.63 -8.01 -2.76
C GLY A 75 4.27 -8.13 -1.28
N GLY A 76 5.17 -7.73 -0.38
CA GLY A 76 4.94 -7.71 1.06
C GLY A 76 4.44 -6.36 1.56
N LEU A 77 3.85 -6.37 2.75
CA LEU A 77 3.59 -5.18 3.56
C LEU A 77 4.54 -5.18 4.75
N ARG A 78 5.33 -4.12 4.90
CA ARG A 78 6.13 -3.85 6.09
C ARG A 78 5.60 -2.62 6.80
N LEU A 79 5.49 -2.70 8.12
CA LEU A 79 5.14 -1.59 8.98
C LEU A 79 6.32 -1.31 9.90
N LEU A 80 6.78 -0.06 9.95
CA LEU A 80 7.75 0.41 10.95
C LEU A 80 7.01 1.27 11.97
N THR A 81 7.13 0.95 13.26
CA THR A 81 6.56 1.78 14.33
C THR A 81 7.52 2.90 14.70
N LEU A 82 6.99 4.11 14.74
CA LEU A 82 7.72 5.36 14.94
C LEU A 82 7.11 6.14 16.10
N GLY A 83 7.92 6.96 16.75
CA GLY A 83 7.48 7.82 17.86
C GLY A 83 6.78 9.09 17.37
N GLU A 84 6.64 10.05 18.27
CA GLU A 84 6.12 11.39 17.98
C GLU A 84 6.99 12.09 16.93
N LYS A 85 8.30 11.86 16.99
CA LYS A 85 9.24 12.25 15.94
C LYS A 85 9.33 11.11 14.94
N GLU A 86 8.92 11.35 13.70
CA GLU A 86 8.94 10.37 12.59
C GLU A 86 10.35 9.79 12.32
N SER A 87 11.42 10.42 12.79
CA SER A 87 12.80 9.92 12.71
C SER A 87 13.21 8.99 13.85
N GLN A 88 12.36 8.78 14.86
CA GLN A 88 12.64 7.94 16.01
C GLN A 88 11.87 6.64 15.89
N VAL A 89 12.61 5.53 15.84
CA VAL A 89 12.04 4.18 15.91
C VAL A 89 11.38 4.00 17.28
N GLN A 90 10.15 3.49 17.28
CA GLN A 90 9.40 3.18 18.49
C GLN A 90 9.24 1.67 18.61
N GLU A 91 9.90 1.08 19.60
CA GLU A 91 9.67 -0.31 19.98
C GLU A 91 8.29 -0.47 20.62
N VAL A 92 7.65 -1.61 20.34
CA VAL A 92 6.38 -2.02 20.92
C VAL A 92 6.46 -3.48 21.35
N GLU A 93 5.57 -3.90 22.25
CA GLU A 93 5.47 -5.31 22.63
C GLU A 93 5.22 -6.20 21.40
N SER A 94 5.98 -7.29 21.30
CA SER A 94 5.85 -8.25 20.21
C SER A 94 4.44 -8.83 20.19
N GLN A 95 3.76 -8.69 19.05
CA GLN A 95 2.40 -9.15 18.85
C GLN A 95 2.15 -9.47 17.37
N THR A 96 1.28 -10.43 17.07
CA THR A 96 0.83 -10.63 15.69
C THR A 96 -0.31 -9.65 15.39
N LEU A 97 -0.22 -8.97 14.25
CA LEU A 97 -1.28 -8.09 13.76
C LEU A 97 -2.07 -8.78 12.64
N THR A 98 -3.30 -8.32 12.42
CA THR A 98 -4.07 -8.68 11.24
C THR A 98 -4.40 -7.40 10.47
N ALA A 99 -3.93 -7.29 9.23
CA ALA A 99 -4.34 -6.24 8.32
C ALA A 99 -5.46 -6.74 7.40
N TYR A 100 -6.47 -5.93 7.18
CA TYR A 100 -7.51 -6.17 6.18
C TYR A 100 -7.19 -5.33 4.96
N VAL A 101 -6.91 -6.00 3.84
CA VAL A 101 -6.44 -5.36 2.61
C VAL A 101 -7.45 -5.57 1.50
N ARG A 102 -7.75 -4.52 0.74
CA ARG A 102 -8.54 -4.60 -0.50
C ARG A 102 -8.05 -3.60 -1.54
N PRO A 103 -8.25 -3.85 -2.84
CA PRO A 103 -8.12 -2.81 -3.85
C PRO A 103 -9.07 -1.63 -3.57
N VAL A 104 -8.66 -0.43 -3.95
CA VAL A 104 -9.57 0.73 -4.01
C VAL A 104 -10.73 0.40 -4.96
N GLY A 105 -11.97 0.64 -4.52
CA GLY A 105 -13.19 0.33 -5.27
C GLY A 105 -13.83 -1.04 -4.95
N ASP A 106 -13.06 -1.99 -4.42
CA ASP A 106 -13.61 -3.31 -4.05
C ASP A 106 -14.36 -3.25 -2.72
N MET A 107 -15.37 -4.09 -2.52
CA MET A 107 -16.10 -4.17 -1.23
C MET A 107 -15.52 -5.22 -0.27
N GLN A 108 -14.73 -6.17 -0.78
CA GLN A 108 -14.26 -7.32 -0.02
C GLN A 108 -12.81 -7.14 0.42
N SER A 109 -12.56 -7.23 1.72
CA SER A 109 -11.21 -7.27 2.28
C SER A 109 -10.73 -8.69 2.51
N ARG A 110 -9.43 -8.90 2.28
CA ARG A 110 -8.72 -10.15 2.57
C ARG A 110 -7.82 -9.93 3.79
N PRO A 111 -7.81 -10.85 4.77
CA PRO A 111 -6.93 -10.75 5.93
C PRO A 111 -5.48 -11.08 5.54
N VAL A 112 -4.55 -10.35 6.15
CA VAL A 112 -3.10 -10.53 6.04
C VAL A 112 -2.54 -10.58 7.46
N GLU A 113 -1.84 -11.66 7.79
CA GLU A 113 -1.12 -11.76 9.06
C GLU A 113 0.18 -10.98 8.95
N LEU A 114 0.42 -10.05 9.88
CA LEU A 114 1.70 -9.35 10.01
C LEU A 114 2.39 -9.85 11.28
N LYS A 115 3.57 -10.44 11.12
CA LYS A 115 4.37 -10.98 12.21
C LYS A 115 5.41 -9.96 12.66
N PRO A 116 5.77 -9.95 13.96
CA PRO A 116 6.93 -9.19 14.44
C PRO A 116 8.17 -9.53 13.61
N ASP A 117 8.84 -8.50 13.11
CA ASP A 117 10.12 -8.61 12.40
C ASP A 117 11.14 -7.78 13.18
N ARG A 118 11.64 -8.37 14.27
CA ARG A 118 12.53 -7.70 15.22
C ARG A 118 13.76 -7.14 14.51
N GLN A 119 14.05 -5.87 14.73
CA GLN A 119 15.20 -5.18 14.15
C GLN A 119 16.42 -5.22 15.08
N GLU A 120 17.58 -4.92 14.52
CA GLU A 120 18.77 -4.67 15.31
C GLU A 120 18.53 -3.48 16.24
N GLY A 121 18.82 -3.65 17.53
CA GLY A 121 18.57 -2.64 18.57
C GLY A 121 17.30 -2.90 19.39
N ASP A 122 16.31 -3.61 18.85
CA ASP A 122 15.05 -3.89 19.57
C ASP A 122 15.32 -4.70 20.85
N ALA A 123 14.70 -4.31 21.97
CA ALA A 123 14.80 -5.06 23.23
C ALA A 123 14.17 -6.46 23.14
N SER A 124 14.56 -7.35 24.05
CA SER A 124 13.98 -8.70 24.11
C SER A 124 12.48 -8.64 24.39
N GLY A 125 11.68 -9.32 23.55
CA GLY A 125 10.22 -9.29 23.63
C GLY A 125 9.57 -8.06 22.98
N MET A 126 10.37 -7.13 22.45
CA MET A 126 9.91 -5.99 21.69
C MET A 126 10.15 -6.17 20.18
N THR A 127 9.43 -5.40 19.39
CA THR A 127 9.65 -5.24 17.96
C THR A 127 9.40 -3.80 17.56
N SER A 128 10.12 -3.29 16.57
CA SER A 128 9.82 -2.02 15.92
C SER A 128 9.31 -2.18 14.49
N ALA A 129 9.18 -3.42 14.01
CA ALA A 129 8.64 -3.69 12.69
C ALA A 129 7.70 -4.91 12.66
N PHE A 130 6.82 -4.91 11.66
CA PHE A 130 5.95 -6.02 11.33
C PHE A 130 5.98 -6.28 9.84
N THR A 131 5.98 -7.54 9.42
CA THR A 131 5.97 -7.92 8.02
C THR A 131 4.94 -9.00 7.72
N GLY A 132 4.36 -8.95 6.52
CA GLY A 132 3.51 -10.01 6.01
C GLY A 132 3.40 -9.97 4.49
N GLN A 133 3.01 -11.09 3.90
CA GLN A 133 2.87 -11.21 2.46
C GLN A 133 1.48 -10.76 2.02
N LEU A 134 1.39 -9.88 1.02
CA LEU A 134 0.09 -9.56 0.45
C LEU A 134 -0.43 -10.75 -0.37
N PRO A 135 -1.75 -11.00 -0.34
CA PRO A 135 -2.35 -12.01 -1.19
C PRO A 135 -2.12 -11.72 -2.68
N ASP A 136 -2.00 -12.79 -3.48
CA ASP A 136 -1.81 -12.70 -4.93
C ASP A 136 -2.84 -11.79 -5.59
N GLY A 137 -2.38 -11.04 -6.60
CA GLY A 137 -3.20 -10.12 -7.39
C GLY A 137 -3.40 -8.72 -6.81
N LEU A 138 -2.81 -8.43 -5.64
CA LEU A 138 -2.87 -7.11 -5.01
C LEU A 138 -1.64 -6.22 -5.28
N GLY A 139 -0.53 -6.80 -5.75
CA GLY A 139 0.68 -6.03 -6.08
C GLY A 139 0.45 -5.01 -7.20
N GLY A 140 1.08 -3.83 -7.07
CA GLY A 140 1.05 -2.75 -8.06
C GLY A 140 -0.31 -2.04 -8.20
N ARG A 141 -1.26 -2.27 -7.28
CA ARG A 141 -2.57 -1.60 -7.28
C ARG A 141 -2.68 -0.64 -6.09
N PRO A 142 -3.52 0.42 -6.18
CA PRO A 142 -3.96 1.17 -5.01
C PRO A 142 -4.70 0.24 -4.04
N LEU A 143 -4.30 0.23 -2.77
CA LEU A 143 -4.87 -0.61 -1.74
C LEU A 143 -5.43 0.25 -0.61
N ILE A 144 -6.54 -0.20 -0.04
CA ILE A 144 -7.01 0.23 1.27
C ILE A 144 -6.60 -0.83 2.28
N VAL A 145 -5.84 -0.41 3.28
CA VAL A 145 -5.34 -1.26 4.35
C VAL A 145 -5.93 -0.78 5.67
N VAL A 146 -6.47 -1.70 6.47
CA VAL A 146 -6.98 -1.41 7.82
C VAL A 146 -6.38 -2.39 8.81
N VAL A 147 -5.68 -1.86 9.81
CA VAL A 147 -5.22 -2.63 10.98
C VAL A 147 -6.14 -2.27 12.15
N PRO A 148 -7.05 -3.18 12.56
CA PRO A 148 -8.07 -2.88 13.55
C PRO A 148 -7.52 -2.80 14.98
N SER A 149 -6.30 -3.28 15.20
CA SER A 149 -5.72 -3.41 16.53
C SER A 149 -4.21 -3.54 16.47
N ILE A 150 -3.51 -2.55 17.00
CA ILE A 150 -2.11 -2.61 17.46
C ILE A 150 -2.07 -2.15 18.91
N ARG A 151 -1.30 -2.83 19.77
CA ARG A 151 -1.08 -2.40 21.15
C ARG A 151 0.24 -1.63 21.27
N ILE A 152 0.18 -0.42 21.80
CA ILE A 152 1.35 0.44 22.06
C ILE A 152 1.16 1.04 23.45
N ALA A 153 2.14 0.85 24.33
CA ALA A 153 2.11 1.36 25.72
C ALA A 153 0.78 1.06 26.47
N GLY A 154 0.22 -0.14 26.30
CA GLY A 154 -1.04 -0.56 26.90
C GLY A 154 -2.32 -0.02 26.23
N GLN A 155 -2.21 0.92 25.30
CA GLN A 155 -3.33 1.40 24.50
C GLN A 155 -3.55 0.48 23.30
N ARG A 156 -4.80 0.36 22.85
CA ARG A 156 -5.19 -0.38 21.64
C ARG A 156 -5.63 0.60 20.56
N LEU A 157 -4.83 0.71 19.52
CA LEU A 157 -5.01 1.68 18.45
C LEU A 157 -5.49 0.98 17.16
N ARG A 158 -6.25 1.72 16.36
CA ARG A 158 -6.69 1.31 15.02
C ARG A 158 -6.18 2.36 14.04
N PHE A 159 -5.74 1.91 12.87
CA PHE A 159 -5.43 2.80 11.76
C PHE A 159 -5.78 2.17 10.43
N GLY A 160 -5.87 3.01 9.42
CA GLY A 160 -5.97 2.59 8.05
C GLY A 160 -5.38 3.65 7.15
N PHE A 161 -5.02 3.24 5.95
CA PHE A 161 -4.44 4.10 4.95
C PHE A 161 -4.82 3.61 3.56
N GLU A 162 -4.70 4.51 2.60
CA GLU A 162 -4.84 4.21 1.19
C GLU A 162 -3.47 4.41 0.54
N THR A 163 -2.99 3.41 -0.19
CA THR A 163 -1.78 3.58 -1.00
C THR A 163 -2.15 4.32 -2.27
N ALA A 164 -1.37 5.33 -2.64
CA ALA A 164 -1.54 5.99 -3.92
C ALA A 164 -1.37 4.96 -5.05
N ALA A 165 -2.03 5.22 -6.18
CA ALA A 165 -1.55 4.63 -7.42
C ALA A 165 -0.08 5.04 -7.59
N PRO A 166 0.80 4.16 -8.11
CA PRO A 166 2.05 4.66 -8.66
C PRO A 166 1.67 5.80 -9.62
N GLU A 167 2.13 7.01 -9.34
CA GLU A 167 1.89 8.15 -10.21
C GLU A 167 2.36 7.74 -11.61
N PRO A 168 1.50 7.75 -12.65
CA PRO A 168 1.98 7.59 -14.00
C PRO A 168 2.99 8.71 -14.22
N SER A 169 4.24 8.38 -14.48
CA SER A 169 5.26 9.40 -14.68
C SER A 169 4.84 10.25 -15.87
N THR A 170 4.39 11.47 -15.62
CA THR A 170 4.15 12.45 -16.68
C THR A 170 5.46 12.84 -17.37
N ALA A 171 6.60 12.59 -16.72
CA ALA A 171 7.91 12.57 -17.34
C ALA A 171 8.01 11.35 -18.28
N MET A 172 8.17 11.63 -19.57
CA MET A 172 8.48 10.59 -20.55
C MET A 172 9.86 9.99 -20.23
N PRO A 173 10.02 8.66 -20.27
CA PRO A 173 11.31 8.05 -20.03
C PRO A 173 12.33 8.54 -21.07
N GLU A 174 13.59 8.65 -20.65
CA GLU A 174 14.69 8.93 -21.56
C GLU A 174 15.03 7.69 -22.40
N LYS A 175 15.44 7.93 -23.64
CA LYS A 175 15.97 6.89 -24.52
C LYS A 175 17.22 6.26 -23.90
N VAL A 176 17.35 4.95 -24.00
CA VAL A 176 18.58 4.23 -23.63
C VAL A 176 19.71 4.54 -24.60
N ALA A 177 20.93 4.75 -24.08
CA ALA A 177 22.13 4.95 -24.89
C ALA A 177 22.39 3.76 -25.85
N ASP A 178 22.92 4.02 -27.04
CA ASP A 178 22.94 3.07 -28.17
C ASP A 178 23.54 1.68 -27.83
N ASP A 179 24.69 1.63 -27.15
CA ASP A 179 25.32 0.36 -26.76
C ASP A 179 24.47 -0.42 -25.74
N ALA A 180 23.85 0.30 -24.79
CA ALA A 180 22.95 -0.29 -23.81
C ALA A 180 21.60 -0.69 -24.43
N GLU A 181 21.17 0.00 -25.49
CA GLU A 181 19.96 -0.31 -26.26
C GLU A 181 20.13 -1.65 -26.98
N LEU A 182 21.27 -1.89 -27.65
CA LEU A 182 21.55 -3.17 -28.28
C LEU A 182 21.49 -4.34 -27.29
N ALA A 183 22.13 -4.20 -26.12
CA ALA A 183 22.07 -5.21 -25.07
C ALA A 183 20.64 -5.42 -24.56
N LEU A 184 19.87 -4.33 -24.40
CA LEU A 184 18.48 -4.38 -23.96
C LEU A 184 17.57 -5.12 -24.94
N TYR A 185 17.74 -4.96 -26.25
CA TYR A 185 16.83 -5.57 -27.23
C TYR A 185 17.31 -6.89 -27.82
N LEU A 186 18.63 -7.16 -27.84
CA LEU A 186 19.22 -8.32 -28.52
C LEU A 186 19.71 -9.41 -27.57
N THR A 187 19.43 -9.27 -26.27
CA THR A 187 19.70 -10.32 -25.26
C THR A 187 18.38 -10.72 -24.60
N PRO A 188 18.02 -12.01 -24.50
CA PRO A 188 16.81 -12.43 -23.79
C PRO A 188 16.92 -12.23 -22.28
N GLY A 189 15.79 -12.13 -21.59
CA GLY A 189 15.69 -12.10 -20.13
C GLY A 189 14.23 -11.99 -19.65
N GLY A 190 13.92 -12.61 -18.50
CA GLY A 190 12.56 -12.61 -17.94
C GLY A 190 11.51 -13.08 -18.96
N LYS A 191 10.45 -12.27 -19.15
CA LYS A 191 9.38 -12.51 -20.14
C LYS A 191 9.77 -12.13 -21.58
N TYR A 192 10.91 -11.48 -21.80
CA TYR A 192 11.40 -11.12 -23.13
C TYR A 192 12.38 -12.18 -23.65
N THR A 193 11.91 -12.99 -24.61
CA THR A 193 12.58 -14.22 -25.04
C THR A 193 13.27 -14.07 -26.40
N GLU A 194 14.09 -15.06 -26.80
CA GLU A 194 14.68 -15.09 -28.15
C GLU A 194 13.59 -15.09 -29.24
N ALA A 195 12.44 -15.73 -28.98
CA ALA A 195 11.31 -15.72 -29.90
C ALA A 195 10.77 -14.29 -30.10
N ASP A 196 10.73 -13.48 -29.04
CA ASP A 196 10.32 -12.07 -29.12
C ASP A 196 11.35 -11.24 -29.90
N ILE A 197 12.64 -11.49 -29.69
CA ILE A 197 13.73 -10.81 -30.42
C ILE A 197 13.58 -11.08 -31.93
N VAL A 198 13.35 -12.33 -32.32
CA VAL A 198 13.10 -12.71 -33.71
C VAL A 198 11.80 -12.09 -34.23
N ALA A 199 10.72 -12.11 -33.43
CA ALA A 199 9.43 -11.53 -33.82
C ALA A 199 9.47 -10.00 -33.98
N ASN A 200 10.43 -9.32 -33.34
CA ASN A 200 10.72 -7.90 -33.53
C ASN A 200 11.83 -7.63 -34.57
N ASP A 201 12.07 -8.57 -35.49
CA ASP A 201 13.08 -8.49 -36.57
C ASP A 201 14.52 -8.25 -36.08
N ARG A 202 14.85 -8.61 -34.83
CA ARG A 202 16.15 -8.32 -34.20
C ARG A 202 16.52 -6.82 -34.27
N LYS A 203 15.54 -5.93 -34.15
CA LYS A 203 15.73 -4.48 -34.13
C LYS A 203 15.76 -3.94 -32.69
N THR A 204 16.39 -2.79 -32.49
CA THR A 204 16.14 -1.93 -31.33
C THR A 204 14.93 -1.03 -31.57
N ALA A 205 14.41 -0.37 -30.54
CA ALA A 205 13.35 0.62 -30.72
C ALA A 205 13.79 1.76 -31.65
N SER A 206 15.02 2.26 -31.51
CA SER A 206 15.55 3.32 -32.38
C SER A 206 15.64 2.92 -33.84
N MET A 207 15.95 1.65 -34.13
CA MET A 207 15.97 1.12 -35.50
C MET A 207 14.56 0.93 -36.07
N LYS A 208 13.60 0.50 -35.25
CA LYS A 208 12.24 0.21 -35.70
C LYS A 208 11.42 1.49 -35.91
N PHE A 209 11.64 2.51 -35.08
CA PHE A 209 10.83 3.72 -35.02
C PHE A 209 11.57 4.97 -35.52
N VAL A 210 12.47 4.80 -36.49
CA VAL A 210 13.16 5.94 -37.13
C VAL A 210 12.14 6.94 -37.67
N GLY A 211 12.27 8.20 -37.29
CA GLY A 211 11.36 9.28 -37.72
C GLY A 211 9.97 9.22 -37.10
N PHE A 212 9.75 8.39 -36.08
CA PHE A 212 8.47 8.30 -35.38
C PHE A 212 8.17 9.59 -34.61
N HIS A 213 6.91 10.03 -34.70
CA HIS A 213 6.41 11.20 -34.00
C HIS A 213 5.54 10.76 -32.83
N ALA A 214 6.03 10.99 -31.62
CA ALA A 214 5.29 10.63 -30.41
C ALA A 214 4.07 11.53 -30.20
N SER A 215 2.98 10.92 -29.74
CA SER A 215 1.76 11.63 -29.35
C SER A 215 1.47 11.27 -27.90
N HIS A 216 1.66 12.24 -27.00
CA HIS A 216 1.50 12.06 -25.56
C HIS A 216 0.18 12.67 -25.11
N ASP A 217 -0.95 12.08 -25.53
CA ASP A 217 -2.27 12.51 -25.05
C ASP A 217 -2.50 11.96 -23.62
N PRO A 218 -2.49 12.81 -22.59
CA PRO A 218 -2.64 12.38 -21.20
C PRO A 218 -4.11 12.11 -20.82
N LYS A 219 -5.06 12.30 -21.74
CA LYS A 219 -6.49 12.10 -21.51
C LYS A 219 -7.07 11.14 -22.54
N PRO A 220 -6.61 9.87 -22.56
CA PRO A 220 -7.18 8.87 -23.46
C PRO A 220 -8.68 8.73 -23.20
N THR A 221 -9.45 8.64 -24.27
CA THR A 221 -10.89 8.39 -24.17
C THR A 221 -11.14 7.03 -23.48
N PRO A 222 -12.22 6.89 -22.69
CA PRO A 222 -12.59 5.62 -22.07
C PRO A 222 -12.55 4.43 -23.04
N GLY A 223 -11.88 3.34 -22.64
CA GLY A 223 -11.68 2.14 -23.46
C GLY A 223 -10.60 2.23 -24.54
N ALA A 224 -9.97 3.39 -24.74
CA ALA A 224 -8.80 3.49 -25.61
C ALA A 224 -7.63 2.67 -25.07
N ARG A 225 -6.78 2.16 -25.96
CA ARG A 225 -5.52 1.52 -25.58
C ARG A 225 -4.58 2.57 -24.99
N VAL A 226 -3.98 2.24 -23.86
CA VAL A 226 -3.03 3.12 -23.17
C VAL A 226 -1.64 2.53 -23.15
N CYS A 227 -0.63 3.40 -23.07
CA CYS A 227 0.77 3.03 -22.93
C CYS A 227 0.97 2.34 -21.56
N PRO A 228 1.53 1.13 -21.51
CA PRO A 228 1.78 0.41 -20.27
C PRO A 228 2.67 1.12 -19.24
N ILE A 229 3.42 2.13 -19.67
CA ILE A 229 4.40 2.87 -18.84
C ILE A 229 3.82 4.16 -18.29
N THR A 230 3.05 4.89 -19.09
CA THR A 230 2.66 6.28 -18.80
C THR A 230 1.15 6.47 -18.68
N ASP A 231 0.35 5.45 -18.97
CA ASP A 231 -1.12 5.50 -19.06
C ASP A 231 -1.68 6.55 -20.05
N THR A 232 -0.83 7.16 -20.86
CA THR A 232 -1.23 8.05 -21.97
C THR A 232 -1.77 7.24 -23.13
N ARG A 233 -2.48 7.89 -24.06
CA ARG A 233 -3.00 7.21 -25.25
C ARG A 233 -1.86 6.54 -26.03
N ALA A 234 -1.99 5.23 -26.27
CA ALA A 234 -1.01 4.50 -27.07
C ALA A 234 -1.15 4.85 -28.56
N ASN A 235 -0.02 4.83 -29.28
CA ASN A 235 0.01 4.97 -30.72
C ASN A 235 0.01 3.56 -31.36
N PRO A 236 -0.96 3.22 -32.24
CA PRO A 236 -0.99 1.93 -32.91
C PRO A 236 0.26 1.62 -33.75
N ASP A 237 0.97 2.64 -34.21
CA ASP A 237 2.21 2.50 -35.00
C ASP A 237 3.44 2.24 -34.12
N CYS A 238 3.34 2.42 -32.80
CA CYS A 238 4.41 2.12 -31.85
C CYS A 238 4.09 0.84 -31.09
N SER A 239 4.51 -0.29 -31.65
CA SER A 239 4.22 -1.61 -31.09
C SER A 239 5.46 -2.47 -30.88
N TRP A 240 5.46 -3.28 -29.82
CA TRP A 240 6.54 -4.22 -29.50
C TRP A 240 5.98 -5.56 -29.04
N ILE A 241 6.68 -6.65 -29.38
CA ILE A 241 6.31 -8.01 -28.95
C ILE A 241 7.11 -8.38 -27.70
N VAL A 242 6.42 -8.83 -26.66
CA VAL A 242 7.00 -9.35 -25.41
C VAL A 242 6.18 -10.56 -24.96
N GLY A 243 6.81 -11.68 -24.64
CA GLY A 243 6.12 -12.91 -24.23
C GLY A 243 5.12 -13.42 -25.28
N GLY A 244 5.43 -13.24 -26.57
CA GLY A 244 4.58 -13.61 -27.69
C GLY A 244 3.33 -12.74 -27.88
N LYS A 245 3.24 -11.60 -27.19
CA LYS A 245 2.07 -10.70 -27.26
C LYS A 245 2.47 -9.30 -27.72
N THR A 246 1.58 -8.67 -28.48
CA THR A 246 1.78 -7.31 -29.01
C THR A 246 1.28 -6.27 -28.02
N TYR A 247 2.18 -5.37 -27.62
CA TYR A 247 1.91 -4.21 -26.77
C TYR A 247 2.00 -2.93 -27.60
N LEU A 248 1.23 -1.91 -27.22
CA LEU A 248 1.21 -0.60 -27.87
C LEU A 248 1.74 0.47 -26.91
N PHE A 249 2.50 1.41 -27.43
CA PHE A 249 3.20 2.43 -26.64
C PHE A 249 2.91 3.81 -27.21
N CYS A 250 3.05 4.86 -26.39
CA CYS A 250 2.93 6.23 -26.87
C CYS A 250 4.22 6.73 -27.56
N CYS A 251 5.38 6.14 -27.21
CA CYS A 251 6.67 6.52 -27.77
C CYS A 251 7.75 5.40 -27.62
N PRO A 252 8.85 5.46 -28.42
CA PRO A 252 9.93 4.47 -28.36
C PRO A 252 10.60 4.33 -26.98
N PRO A 253 10.87 5.40 -26.21
CA PRO A 253 11.44 5.25 -24.87
C PRO A 253 10.55 4.44 -23.89
N CYS A 254 9.23 4.43 -24.07
CA CYS A 254 8.37 3.55 -23.28
C CYS A 254 8.57 2.07 -23.62
N VAL A 255 9.01 1.76 -24.84
CA VAL A 255 9.41 0.39 -25.20
C VAL A 255 10.66 -0.01 -24.40
N ASP A 256 11.62 0.89 -24.25
CA ASP A 256 12.85 0.63 -23.48
C ASP A 256 12.53 0.26 -22.03
N GLU A 257 11.68 1.07 -21.38
CA GLU A 257 11.27 0.84 -20.00
C GLU A 257 10.49 -0.48 -19.88
N PHE A 258 9.58 -0.74 -20.81
CA PHE A 258 8.77 -1.95 -20.77
C PHE A 258 9.58 -3.23 -20.98
N VAL A 259 10.53 -3.24 -21.92
CA VAL A 259 11.43 -4.38 -22.12
C VAL A 259 12.33 -4.58 -20.90
N ARG A 260 12.81 -3.49 -20.28
CA ARG A 260 13.58 -3.56 -19.04
C ARG A 260 12.75 -4.15 -17.89
N GLN A 261 11.51 -3.70 -17.73
CA GLN A 261 10.58 -4.20 -16.73
C GLN A 261 10.29 -5.69 -16.97
N ALA A 262 10.00 -6.09 -18.22
CA ALA A 262 9.72 -7.49 -18.56
C ALA A 262 10.88 -8.44 -18.27
N LYS A 263 12.12 -7.93 -18.29
CA LYS A 263 13.33 -8.67 -17.92
C LYS A 263 13.54 -8.76 -16.40
N LYS A 264 13.34 -7.65 -15.68
CA LYS A 264 13.64 -7.53 -14.25
C LYS A 264 12.52 -8.05 -13.36
N ASP A 265 11.29 -7.71 -13.69
CA ASP A 265 10.08 -8.07 -12.97
C ASP A 265 9.02 -8.59 -13.96
N PRO A 266 9.20 -9.82 -14.47
CA PRO A 266 8.29 -10.41 -15.45
C PRO A 266 6.85 -10.50 -14.95
N GLU A 267 6.61 -10.73 -13.67
CA GLU A 267 5.25 -10.95 -13.14
C GLU A 267 4.40 -9.67 -13.15
N SER A 268 5.03 -8.48 -13.11
CA SER A 268 4.33 -7.20 -13.29
C SER A 268 3.74 -6.99 -14.69
N ILE A 269 4.22 -7.71 -15.71
CA ILE A 269 3.74 -7.57 -17.08
C ILE A 269 2.38 -8.25 -17.24
N ARG A 270 1.33 -7.42 -17.33
CA ARG A 270 -0.05 -7.85 -17.54
C ARG A 270 -0.32 -8.18 -19.01
N SER A 271 -1.48 -8.75 -19.31
CA SER A 271 -1.87 -9.01 -20.70
C SER A 271 -2.18 -7.70 -21.44
N PRO A 272 -1.90 -7.58 -22.75
CA PRO A 272 -2.08 -6.35 -23.51
C PRO A 272 -3.49 -5.75 -23.41
N GLU A 273 -4.50 -6.61 -23.28
CA GLU A 273 -5.92 -6.24 -23.23
C GLU A 273 -6.29 -5.51 -21.95
N THR A 274 -5.46 -5.61 -20.90
CA THR A 274 -5.68 -4.90 -19.63
C THR A 274 -5.21 -3.45 -19.65
N TYR A 275 -4.40 -3.06 -20.65
CA TYR A 275 -3.92 -1.70 -20.81
C TYR A 275 -4.94 -0.89 -21.63
N VAL A 276 -6.05 -0.57 -20.97
CA VAL A 276 -7.15 0.24 -21.50
C VAL A 276 -7.51 1.34 -20.51
N ALA A 277 -7.84 2.52 -21.02
CA ALA A 277 -8.35 3.61 -20.21
C ALA A 277 -9.68 3.18 -19.53
N PRO A 278 -9.88 3.51 -18.25
CA PRO A 278 -11.07 3.11 -17.51
C PRO A 278 -12.34 3.62 -18.21
N GLN A 279 -13.39 2.80 -18.20
CA GLN A 279 -14.71 3.22 -18.64
C GLN A 279 -15.22 4.31 -17.67
N GLU A 280 -15.65 5.48 -18.17
CA GLU A 280 -16.40 6.41 -17.33
C GLU A 280 -17.65 5.69 -16.82
N GLY A 281 -17.91 5.84 -15.52
CA GLY A 281 -18.71 4.92 -14.71
C GLY A 281 -20.05 4.49 -15.31
N LYS A 282 -20.30 3.18 -15.27
CA LYS A 282 -21.60 2.72 -14.76
C LYS A 282 -21.47 2.58 -13.25
N SER A 283 -21.77 3.67 -12.56
CA SER A 283 -22.15 3.65 -11.14
C SER A 283 -23.39 2.80 -10.93
#